data_AF-A0A851P4L1-F1
#
_entry.id   AF-A0A851P4L1-F1
#
_cell.length_a   1.000
_cell.length_b   1.000
_cell.length_c   1.000
_cell.angle_alpha   90.00
_cell.angle_beta   90.00
_cell.angle_gamma   90.00
#
_symmetry.space_group_name_H-M   'P 1'
#
loop_
_entity.id
_entity.type
_entity.pdbx_description
1 polymer ?
#
loop_
_entity_poly.entity_id
_entity_poly.type
_entity_poly.pdbx_seq_one_letter_code
_entity_poly.pdbx_strand_id
1 'polypeptide(L)'
;VKYLNAYTGTALLRCRRDCQRLLSSSLPLVRHLEGRGQRFPCALRVLHVGGTIRTCQKFLIQHNRRQLQLLLQSCTSEAERQCVQQSVLSCSLAEEQPQSGEEEEEDGTE
;
A
#
# COMPACT_ATOMS: atom_id res chain seq x y z
N VAL A 1 -9.40 -4.93 8.52
CA VAL A 1 -8.36 -4.67 7.48
C VAL A 1 -9.08 -4.35 6.17
N LYS A 2 -8.67 -3.32 5.43
CA LYS A 2 -9.33 -2.93 4.16
C LYS A 2 -8.61 -3.49 2.93
N TYR A 3 -7.32 -3.76 3.04
CA TYR A 3 -6.48 -4.33 1.98
C TYR A 3 -5.29 -5.04 2.63
N LEU A 4 -4.91 -6.19 2.08
CA LEU A 4 -3.69 -6.91 2.43
C LEU A 4 -3.13 -7.51 1.15
N ASN A 5 -1.85 -7.28 0.91
CA ASN A 5 -1.12 -7.95 -0.15
C ASN A 5 -0.03 -8.82 0.45
N ALA A 6 -0.22 -10.14 0.35
CA ALA A 6 0.71 -11.12 0.90
C ALA A 6 2.07 -11.10 0.19
N TYR A 7 2.12 -10.75 -1.10
CA TYR A 7 3.35 -10.71 -1.88
C TYR A 7 4.24 -9.52 -1.50
N THR A 8 3.65 -8.35 -1.24
CA THR A 8 4.39 -7.12 -0.88
C THR A 8 4.43 -6.87 0.63
N GLY A 9 3.73 -7.67 1.44
CA GLY A 9 3.63 -7.48 2.89
C GLY A 9 2.95 -6.18 3.32
N THR A 10 2.20 -5.54 2.43
CA THR A 10 1.55 -4.24 2.70
C THR A 10 0.09 -4.43 3.12
N ALA A 11 -0.34 -3.73 4.17
CA ALA A 11 -1.72 -3.74 4.63
C ALA A 11 -2.27 -2.31 4.82
N LEU A 12 -3.56 -2.13 4.49
CA LEU A 12 -4.31 -0.91 4.80
C LEU A 12 -5.25 -1.15 5.99
N LEU A 13 -4.97 -0.45 7.08
CA LEU A 13 -5.74 -0.54 8.33
C LEU A 13 -6.57 0.74 8.51
N ARG A 14 -7.89 0.59 8.70
CA ARG A 14 -8.77 1.71 9.09
C ARG A 14 -8.88 1.71 10.61
N CYS A 15 -8.73 2.89 11.21
CA CYS A 15 -8.98 3.11 12.63
C CYS A 15 -9.73 4.44 12.82
N ARG A 16 -10.35 4.61 14.00
CA ARG A 16 -10.86 5.92 14.43
C ARG A 16 -9.69 6.85 14.75
N ARG A 17 -9.87 8.15 14.53
CA ARG A 17 -8.83 9.16 14.77
C ARG A 17 -8.29 9.10 16.21
N ASP A 18 -9.18 8.93 17.18
CA ASP A 18 -8.84 8.85 18.61
C ASP A 18 -7.94 7.64 18.95
N CYS A 19 -8.10 6.55 18.20
CA CYS A 19 -7.35 5.31 18.40
C CYS A 19 -6.06 5.25 17.57
N GLN A 20 -5.79 6.22 16.70
CA GLN A 20 -4.66 6.18 15.78
C GLN A 20 -3.32 6.12 16.53
N ARG A 21 -3.16 6.90 17.60
CA ARG A 21 -1.95 6.89 18.42
C ARG A 21 -1.73 5.53 19.09
N LEU A 22 -2.79 4.96 19.66
CA LEU A 22 -2.73 3.64 20.29
C LEU A 22 -2.31 2.57 19.27
N LEU A 23 -2.94 2.56 18.09
CA LEU A 23 -2.59 1.63 17.02
C LEU A 23 -1.12 1.79 16.58
N SER A 24 -0.67 3.01 16.31
CA SER A 24 0.72 3.25 15.93
C SER A 24 1.72 2.82 17.00
N SER A 25 1.38 2.96 18.28
CA SER A 25 2.22 2.52 19.41
C SER A 25 2.20 1.00 19.64
N SER A 26 1.12 0.32 19.28
CA SER A 26 0.98 -1.13 19.50
C SER A 26 1.57 -1.98 18.39
N LEU A 27 1.60 -1.48 17.15
CA LEU A 27 2.15 -2.22 16.00
C LEU A 27 3.59 -2.73 16.21
N PRO A 28 4.55 -1.95 16.76
CA PRO A 28 5.90 -2.43 17.05
C PRO A 28 5.99 -3.52 18.13
N LEU A 29 4.93 -3.71 18.93
CA LEU A 29 4.87 -4.75 19.97
C LEU A 29 4.51 -6.12 19.39
N VAL A 30 3.93 -6.16 18.18
CA VAL A 30 3.64 -7.41 17.48
C VAL A 30 4.93 -7.98 16.91
N ARG A 31 5.53 -8.94 17.63
CA ARG A 31 6.79 -9.59 17.25
C ARG A 31 6.63 -10.93 16.56
N HIS A 32 5.47 -11.55 16.71
CA HIS A 32 5.21 -12.87 16.15
C HIS A 32 3.76 -12.98 15.69
N LEU A 33 3.55 -13.68 14.58
CA LEU A 33 2.24 -14.09 14.07
C LEU A 33 2.14 -15.60 14.18
N GLU A 34 1.05 -16.08 14.77
CA GLU A 34 0.78 -17.51 14.90
C GLU A 34 -0.23 -17.95 13.83
N GLY A 35 0.04 -19.08 13.18
CA GLY A 35 -0.83 -19.66 12.16
C GLY A 35 -0.53 -21.14 11.95
N ARG A 36 -1.58 -21.97 11.90
CA ARG A 36 -1.49 -23.43 11.67
C ARG A 36 -0.47 -24.15 12.58
N GLY A 37 -0.39 -23.74 13.85
CA GLY A 37 0.55 -24.31 14.82
C GLY A 37 2.01 -23.85 14.68
N GLN A 38 2.29 -22.90 13.79
CA GLN A 38 3.61 -22.30 13.59
C GLN A 38 3.62 -20.83 14.00
N ARG A 39 4.79 -20.35 14.47
CA ARG A 39 5.00 -18.98 14.93
C ARG A 39 6.05 -18.31 14.04
N PHE A 40 5.65 -17.23 13.38
CA PHE A 40 6.47 -16.49 12.42
C PHE A 40 6.93 -15.17 13.03
N PRO A 41 8.24 -14.91 13.16
CA PRO A 41 8.71 -13.61 13.62
C PRO A 41 8.33 -12.53 12.58
N CYS A 42 7.85 -11.38 13.04
CA CYS A 42 7.44 -10.29 12.17
C CYS A 42 7.68 -8.93 12.82
N ALA A 43 7.76 -7.89 11.99
CA ALA A 43 7.73 -6.51 12.43
C ALA A 43 6.71 -5.74 11.59
N LEU A 44 5.75 -5.11 12.26
CA LEU A 44 4.76 -4.26 11.60
C LEU A 44 5.22 -2.81 11.64
N ARG A 45 5.42 -2.20 10.46
CA ARG A 45 5.85 -0.81 10.33
C ARG A 45 4.75 0.03 9.70
N VAL A 46 4.50 1.21 10.27
CA VAL A 46 3.60 2.20 9.68
C VAL A 46 4.35 2.94 8.58
N LEU A 47 3.93 2.78 7.33
CA LEU A 47 4.50 3.51 6.19
C LEU A 47 3.89 4.90 6.05
N HIS A 48 2.57 5.02 6.23
CA HIS A 48 1.84 6.27 6.08
C HIS A 48 0.50 6.24 6.82
N VAL A 49 0.04 7.41 7.26
CA VAL A 49 -1.29 7.63 7.83
C VAL A 49 -1.97 8.71 7.01
N GLY A 50 -3.09 8.37 6.37
CA GLY A 50 -3.89 9.28 5.57
C GLY A 50 -5.34 9.35 6.02
N GLY A 51 -6.03 10.43 5.67
CA GLY A 51 -7.44 10.63 6.03
C GLY A 51 -8.41 9.82 5.17
N THR A 52 -8.01 9.44 3.95
CA THR A 52 -8.84 8.67 3.01
C THR A 52 -8.06 7.49 2.42
N ILE A 53 -8.79 6.49 1.93
CA ILE A 53 -8.17 5.35 1.24
C ILE A 53 -7.41 5.81 -0.01
N ARG A 54 -7.99 6.74 -0.78
CA ARG A 54 -7.39 7.27 -2.02
C ARG A 54 -6.04 7.95 -1.77
N THR A 55 -5.91 8.74 -0.70
CA THR A 55 -4.63 9.40 -0.34
C THR A 55 -3.56 8.39 0.05
N CYS A 56 -3.92 7.35 0.82
CA CYS A 56 -3.02 6.27 1.17
C CYS A 56 -2.55 5.47 -0.06
N GLN A 57 -3.45 5.23 -1.02
CA GLN A 57 -3.11 4.55 -2.28
C GLN A 57 -2.14 5.37 -3.14
N LYS A 58 -2.39 6.67 -3.30
CA LYS A 58 -1.46 7.58 -4.01
C LYS A 58 -0.07 7.56 -3.38
N PHE A 59 -0.01 7.63 -2.04
CA PHE A 59 1.26 7.48 -1.31
C PHE A 59 1.93 6.12 -1.61
N LEU A 60 1.18 5.01 -1.55
CA LEU A 60 1.72 3.68 -1.75
C LEU A 60 2.31 3.50 -3.16
N ILE A 61 1.64 4.02 -4.19
CA ILE A 61 2.16 4.01 -5.56
C ILE A 61 3.49 4.77 -5.63
N GLN A 62 3.57 5.97 -5.06
CA GLN A 62 4.80 6.76 -5.06
C GLN A 62 5.92 6.09 -4.25
N HIS A 63 5.59 5.48 -3.10
CA HIS A 63 6.51 4.71 -2.28
C HIS A 63 7.09 3.53 -3.08
N ASN A 64 6.25 2.73 -3.72
CA ASN A 64 6.68 1.58 -4.50
C ASN A 64 7.54 1.98 -5.71
N ARG A 65 7.22 3.09 -6.39
CA ARG A 65 8.07 3.63 -7.46
C ARG A 65 9.49 3.94 -6.98
N ARG A 66 9.62 4.58 -5.80
CA ARG A 66 10.94 4.86 -5.19
C ARG A 66 11.67 3.58 -4.80
N GLN A 67 10.96 2.60 -4.23
CA GLN A 67 11.57 1.31 -3.85
C GLN A 67 12.10 0.55 -5.07
N LEU A 68 11.35 0.51 -6.18
CA LEU A 68 11.82 -0.12 -7.42
C LEU A 68 13.08 0.55 -7.98
N GLN A 69 13.17 1.89 -7.90
CA GLN A 69 14.37 2.62 -8.31
C GLN A 69 15.59 2.28 -7.44
N LEU A 70 15.41 2.19 -6.12
CA LEU A 70 16.47 1.77 -5.20
C LEU A 70 16.89 0.32 -5.46
N LEU A 71 15.93 -0.58 -5.67
CA LEU A 71 16.20 -1.98 -5.99
C LEU A 71 17.03 -2.11 -7.27
N LEU A 72 16.67 -1.37 -8.33
CA LEU A 72 17.40 -1.36 -9.60
C LEU A 72 18.88 -0.96 -9.44
N GLN A 73 19.16 -0.02 -8.52
CA GLN A 73 20.54 0.38 -8.22
C GLN A 73 21.32 -0.70 -7.44
N SER A 74 20.62 -1.53 -6.67
CA SER A 74 21.22 -2.60 -5.87
C SER A 74 21.33 -3.95 -6.59
N CYS A 75 20.76 -4.11 -7.78
CA CYS A 75 20.82 -5.37 -8.53
C CYS A 75 22.27 -5.74 -8.89
N THR A 76 22.67 -6.97 -8.56
CA THR A 76 24.03 -7.49 -8.87
C THR A 76 24.06 -8.29 -10.17
N SER A 77 22.92 -8.84 -10.60
CA SER A 77 22.79 -9.66 -11.81
C SER A 77 22.09 -8.88 -12.93
N GLU A 78 22.53 -9.11 -14.16
CA GLU A 78 21.90 -8.54 -15.34
C GLU A 78 20.45 -9.03 -15.52
N ALA A 79 20.18 -10.31 -15.21
CA ALA A 79 18.83 -10.87 -15.29
C ALA A 79 17.87 -10.21 -14.29
N GLU A 80 18.32 -9.97 -13.06
CA GLU A 80 17.55 -9.27 -12.03
C GLU A 80 17.29 -7.81 -12.45
N ARG A 81 18.32 -7.14 -12.96
CA ARG A 81 18.22 -5.77 -13.46
C ARG A 81 17.21 -5.65 -14.59
N GLN A 82 17.22 -6.57 -15.56
CA GLN A 82 16.26 -6.61 -16.65
C GLN A 82 14.82 -6.81 -16.14
N CYS A 83 14.60 -7.73 -15.18
CA CYS A 83 13.29 -7.96 -14.58
C CYS A 83 12.75 -6.71 -13.85
N VAL A 84 13.60 -6.06 -13.04
CA VAL A 84 13.23 -4.82 -12.33
C VAL A 84 12.99 -3.68 -13.32
N GLN A 85 13.78 -3.56 -14.38
CA GLN A 85 13.60 -2.55 -15.42
C GLN A 85 12.27 -2.73 -16.17
N GLN A 86 11.90 -3.96 -16.52
CA GLN A 86 10.59 -4.27 -17.12
C GLN A 86 9.44 -3.91 -16.16
N SER A 87 9.60 -4.23 -14.87
CA SER A 87 8.61 -3.88 -13.84
C SER A 87 8.45 -2.36 -13.72
N VAL A 88 9.56 -1.60 -13.70
CA VAL A 88 9.55 -0.12 -13.67
C VAL A 88 8.85 0.45 -14.90
N LEU A 89 9.18 -0.02 -16.11
CA LEU A 89 8.57 0.44 -17.36
C LEU A 89 7.06 0.17 -17.38
N SER A 90 6.64 -1.01 -16.93
CA SER A 90 5.21 -1.40 -16.84
C SER A 90 4.39 -0.58 -15.83
N CYS A 91 5.03 0.12 -14.89
CA CYS A 91 4.37 0.95 -13.88
C CYS A 91 4.04 2.39 -14.37
N SER A 92 4.29 2.68 -15.65
CA SER A 92 3.87 3.92 -16.29
C SER A 92 2.37 3.83 -16.57
N LEU A 93 1.58 4.68 -15.90
CA LEU A 93 0.16 4.81 -16.22
C LEU A 93 0.07 5.50 -17.59
N ALA A 94 -0.59 4.88 -18.56
CA ALA A 94 -1.29 5.67 -19.57
C ALA A 94 -2.27 6.57 -18.81
N GLU A 95 -2.28 7.88 -19.08
CA GLU A 95 -3.21 8.79 -18.42
C GLU A 95 -4.64 8.34 -18.74
N GLU A 96 -5.33 7.78 -17.74
CA GLU A 96 -6.77 7.58 -17.85
C GLU A 96 -7.41 8.97 -17.86
N GLN A 97 -8.06 9.32 -18.99
CA GLN A 97 -8.85 10.54 -19.10
C GLN A 97 -9.85 10.62 -17.94
N PRO A 98 -10.08 11.80 -17.36
CA PRO A 98 -11.11 11.96 -16.35
C PRO A 98 -12.48 11.64 -16.98
N GLN A 99 -13.06 10.50 -16.60
CA GLN A 99 -14.48 10.26 -16.83
C GLN A 99 -15.26 11.29 -16.00
N SER A 100 -15.77 12.31 -16.69
CA SER A 100 -16.81 13.21 -16.23
C SER A 100 -18.04 12.35 -15.88
N GLY A 101 -18.21 12.01 -14.62
CA GLY A 101 -19.45 11.44 -14.11
C GLY A 101 -20.39 12.59 -13.80
N GLU A 102 -21.37 12.78 -14.67
CA GLU A 102 -22.55 13.60 -14.41
C GLU A 102 -23.24 13.05 -13.15
N GLU A 103 -23.36 13.88 -12.12
CA GLU A 103 -24.23 13.60 -10.97
C GLU A 103 -25.67 13.86 -11.42
N GLU A 104 -26.44 12.80 -11.70
CA GLU A 104 -27.90 12.93 -11.78
C GLU A 104 -28.44 13.14 -10.36
N GLU A 105 -28.96 14.34 -10.09
CA GLU A 105 -29.83 14.61 -8.95
C GLU A 105 -31.15 13.85 -9.14
N GLU A 106 -31.38 12.82 -8.35
CA GLU A 106 -32.70 12.20 -8.23
C GLU A 106 -33.47 12.85 -7.08
N ASP A 107 -34.41 13.71 -7.49
CA ASP A 107 -35.49 14.30 -6.71
C ASP A 107 -36.33 13.22 -6.00
N GLY A 108 -36.50 13.35 -4.68
CA GLY A 108 -37.23 12.41 -3.84
C GLY A 108 -38.07 13.18 -2.83
N THR A 109 -39.22 13.63 -3.29
CA THR A 109 -40.33 14.16 -2.49
C THR A 109 -40.95 13.04 -1.65
N GLU A 110 -41.07 13.24 -0.33
CA GLU A 110 -42.27 12.97 0.52
C GLU A 110 -41.99 13.35 2.00
#